data_AF-A0A174T9B6-F1
#
_entry.id   AF-A0A174T9B6-F1
#
_cell.length_a   1.000
_cell.length_b   1.000
_cell.length_c   1.000
_cell.angle_alpha   90.00
_cell.angle_beta   90.00
_cell.angle_gamma   90.00
#
_symmetry.space_group_name_H-M   'P 1'
#
loop_
_entity.id
_entity.type
_entity.pdbx_description
1 polymer ?
#
loop_
_entity_poly.entity_id
_entity_poly.type
_entity_poly.pdbx_seq_one_letter_code
_entity_poly.pdbx_strand_id
1 'polypeptide(L)'
;MFHSFRHSSVTYKLKLNGGDIKAVQGDSGHAQVNMVTDVYSHILDDDRRKNAELFEEAFYEKKNLDPQMHVQQENNNTVADEVDPELLAKVLANPEMRALLNSLAKTMK
;
A
#
# COMPACT_ATOMS: atom_id res chain seq x y z
N MET A 1 5.76 -27.26 -36.89
CA MET A 1 4.43 -27.40 -36.28
C MET A 1 4.52 -27.59 -34.75
N PHE A 2 5.22 -26.72 -34.02
CA PHE A 2 5.24 -26.74 -32.52
C PHE A 2 5.44 -25.34 -31.91
N HIS A 3 5.31 -24.27 -32.71
CA HIS A 3 5.56 -22.90 -32.24
C HIS A 3 4.46 -22.42 -31.29
N SER A 4 3.20 -22.80 -31.50
CA SER A 4 2.09 -22.48 -30.58
C SER A 4 2.31 -23.04 -29.17
N PHE A 5 2.74 -24.29 -29.05
CA PHE A 5 3.01 -24.92 -27.75
C PHE A 5 4.17 -24.23 -27.02
N ARG A 6 5.26 -23.94 -27.76
CA ARG A 6 6.37 -23.15 -27.21
C ARG A 6 5.87 -21.78 -26.75
N HIS A 7 5.01 -21.14 -27.54
CA HIS A 7 4.50 -19.82 -27.19
C HIS A 7 3.64 -19.85 -25.91
N SER A 8 2.71 -20.79 -25.80
CA SER A 8 1.87 -20.98 -24.61
C SER A 8 2.68 -21.37 -23.38
N SER A 9 3.72 -22.19 -23.53
CA SER A 9 4.57 -22.60 -22.41
C SER A 9 5.35 -21.43 -21.81
N VAL A 10 5.83 -20.50 -22.65
CA VAL A 10 6.53 -19.30 -22.22
C VAL A 10 5.57 -18.32 -21.54
N THR A 11 4.37 -18.12 -22.08
CA THR A 11 3.31 -17.32 -21.44
C THR A 11 3.02 -17.81 -20.01
N TYR A 12 2.78 -19.11 -19.84
CA TYR A 12 2.44 -19.66 -18.53
C TYR A 12 3.60 -19.58 -17.54
N LYS A 13 4.83 -19.90 -17.96
CA LYS A 13 6.00 -19.77 -17.09
C LYS A 13 6.24 -18.34 -16.63
N LEU A 14 6.00 -17.35 -17.51
CA LEU A 14 6.18 -15.95 -17.15
C LEU A 14 5.18 -15.48 -16.09
N LYS A 15 3.92 -15.91 -16.20
CA LYS A 15 2.90 -15.65 -15.17
C LYS A 15 3.19 -16.36 -13.85
N LEU A 16 3.59 -17.63 -13.89
CA LEU A 16 3.86 -18.42 -12.70
C LEU A 16 5.08 -17.93 -11.91
N ASN A 17 6.10 -17.44 -12.61
CA ASN A 17 7.32 -16.89 -11.98
C ASN A 17 7.21 -15.39 -11.68
N GLY A 18 6.02 -14.78 -11.78
CA GLY A 18 5.83 -13.35 -11.48
C GLY A 18 6.64 -12.40 -12.37
N GLY A 19 6.92 -12.79 -13.62
CA GLY A 19 7.70 -11.97 -14.55
C GLY A 19 9.21 -12.14 -14.46
N ASP A 20 9.75 -13.20 -13.85
CA ASP A 20 11.19 -13.52 -13.93
C ASP A 20 11.60 -13.93 -15.35
N ILE A 21 11.96 -12.91 -16.14
CA ILE A 21 12.38 -13.04 -17.53
C ILE A 21 13.64 -13.92 -17.66
N LYS A 22 14.54 -13.92 -16.67
CA LYS A 22 15.82 -14.66 -16.76
C LYS A 22 15.62 -16.16 -16.57
N ALA A 23 14.77 -16.56 -15.63
CA ALA A 23 14.38 -17.96 -15.46
C ALA A 23 13.70 -18.51 -16.72
N VAL A 24 12.77 -17.73 -17.30
CA VAL A 24 12.05 -18.10 -18.53
C VAL A 24 12.97 -18.16 -19.75
N GLN A 25 13.96 -17.27 -19.84
CA GLN A 25 14.96 -17.31 -20.92
C GLN A 25 15.79 -18.59 -20.87
N GLY A 26 16.28 -18.98 -19.70
CA GLY A 26 17.04 -20.22 -19.50
C GLY A 26 16.24 -21.46 -19.90
N ASP A 27 14.99 -21.54 -19.43
CA ASP A 27 14.09 -22.66 -19.73
C ASP A 27 13.64 -22.74 -21.19
N SER A 28 13.59 -21.61 -21.89
CA SER A 28 13.17 -21.55 -23.29
C SER A 28 14.32 -21.67 -24.29
N GLY A 29 15.57 -21.62 -23.82
CA GLY A 29 16.77 -21.70 -24.66
C GLY A 29 16.97 -20.50 -25.60
N HIS A 30 16.41 -19.33 -25.26
CA HIS A 30 16.59 -18.12 -26.07
C HIS A 30 17.98 -17.50 -25.86
N ALA A 31 18.76 -17.40 -26.93
CA ALA A 31 20.09 -16.77 -26.90
C ALA A 31 20.04 -15.25 -26.60
N GLN A 32 18.88 -14.60 -26.80
CA GLN A 32 18.64 -13.19 -26.51
C GLN A 32 17.31 -13.00 -25.77
N VAL A 33 17.31 -12.09 -24.78
CA VAL A 33 16.14 -11.74 -23.95
C VAL A 33 15.00 -11.10 -24.76
N ASN A 34 15.34 -10.40 -25.85
CA ASN A 34 14.41 -9.58 -26.63
C ASN A 34 13.19 -10.37 -27.15
N MET A 35 13.34 -11.66 -27.47
CA MET A 35 12.20 -12.47 -27.95
C MET A 35 11.15 -12.75 -26.85
N VAL A 36 11.52 -12.69 -25.56
CA VAL A 36 10.59 -12.87 -24.44
C VAL A 36 9.93 -11.54 -24.07
N THR A 37 10.68 -10.44 -24.12
CA THR A 37 10.17 -9.11 -23.78
C THR A 37 9.27 -8.55 -24.87
N ASP A 38 9.62 -8.71 -26.15
CA ASP A 38 8.83 -8.15 -27.26
C ASP A 38 7.54 -8.97 -27.53
N VAL A 39 7.58 -10.29 -27.32
CA VAL A 39 6.45 -11.17 -27.63
C VAL A 39 5.46 -11.28 -26.48
N TYR A 40 5.88 -11.08 -25.22
CA TYR A 40 5.04 -11.29 -24.03
C TYR A 40 4.89 -10.07 -23.12
N SER A 41 5.41 -8.90 -23.49
CA SER A 41 5.20 -7.63 -22.77
C SER A 41 3.72 -7.34 -22.51
N HIS A 42 2.86 -7.58 -23.50
CA HIS A 42 1.41 -7.37 -23.39
C HIS A 42 0.77 -8.16 -22.24
N ILE A 43 1.32 -9.31 -21.85
CA ILE A 43 0.84 -10.11 -20.72
C ILE A 43 1.20 -9.45 -19.38
N LEU A 44 2.41 -8.89 -19.26
CA LEU A 44 2.82 -8.15 -18.08
C LEU A 44 2.06 -6.82 -17.96
N ASP A 45 1.73 -6.20 -19.09
CA ASP A 45 0.92 -4.99 -19.14
C ASP A 45 -0.52 -5.26 -18.68
N ASP A 46 -1.11 -6.40 -19.04
CA ASP A 46 -2.41 -6.83 -18.52
C ASP A 46 -2.40 -7.05 -17.00
N ASP A 47 -1.36 -7.69 -16.46
CA ASP A 47 -1.21 -7.88 -15.02
C ASP A 47 -1.00 -6.53 -14.30
N ARG A 48 -0.27 -5.58 -14.90
CA ARG A 48 -0.12 -4.21 -14.39
C ARG A 48 -1.43 -3.44 -14.39
N ARG A 49 -2.21 -3.54 -15.47
CA ARG A 49 -3.54 -2.92 -15.57
C ARG A 49 -4.47 -3.48 -14.49
N LYS A 50 -4.51 -4.80 -14.32
CA LYS A 50 -5.32 -5.43 -13.26
C LYS A 50 -4.86 -5.04 -11.86
N ASN A 51 -3.56 -4.96 -11.62
CA ASN A 51 -3.05 -4.47 -10.33
C ASN A 51 -3.45 -3.01 -10.10
N ALA A 52 -3.38 -2.15 -11.11
CA ALA A 52 -3.83 -0.76 -11.01
C ALA A 52 -5.33 -0.65 -10.73
N GLU A 53 -6.16 -1.48 -11.36
CA GLU A 53 -7.60 -1.59 -11.04
C GLU A 53 -7.83 -2.01 -9.58
N LEU A 54 -7.07 -3.00 -9.07
CA LEU A 54 -7.14 -3.42 -7.67
C LEU A 54 -6.68 -2.33 -6.69
N PHE A 55 -5.63 -1.58 -7.05
CA PHE A 55 -5.18 -0.43 -6.25
C PHE A 55 -6.23 0.69 -6.25
N GLU A 56 -6.84 0.99 -7.40
CA GLU A 56 -7.93 1.96 -7.49
C GLU A 56 -9.11 1.55 -6.61
N GLU A 57 -9.55 0.30 -6.71
CA GLU A 57 -10.65 -0.22 -5.90
C GLU A 57 -10.31 -0.23 -4.40
N ALA A 58 -9.09 -0.64 -4.04
CA ALA A 58 -8.70 -0.80 -2.63
C ALA A 58 -8.40 0.52 -1.91
N PHE A 59 -7.89 1.53 -2.63
CA PHE A 59 -7.43 2.78 -2.02
C PHE A 59 -8.31 4.00 -2.35
N TYR A 60 -8.97 4.02 -3.51
CA TYR A 60 -9.69 5.21 -3.99
C TYR A 60 -11.19 5.01 -4.13
N GLU A 61 -11.67 3.82 -4.50
CA GLU A 61 -13.09 3.49 -4.38
C GLU A 61 -13.41 3.27 -2.90
N LYS A 62 -14.18 4.18 -2.30
CA LYS A 62 -14.67 4.12 -0.91
C LYS A 62 -15.65 2.95 -0.65
N LYS A 63 -15.51 1.82 -1.35
CA LYS A 63 -16.28 0.60 -1.14
C LYS A 63 -15.77 -0.12 0.10
N ASN A 64 -16.13 0.36 1.29
CA ASN A 64 -15.99 -0.34 2.59
C ASN A 64 -14.99 -1.50 2.61
N LEU A 65 -13.72 -1.22 2.30
CA LEU A 65 -12.68 -2.21 2.49
C LEU A 65 -12.40 -2.21 3.97
N ASP A 66 -12.31 -3.41 4.52
CA ASP A 66 -12.12 -3.72 5.93
C ASP A 66 -11.35 -2.60 6.66
N PRO A 67 -11.87 -2.06 7.78
CA PRO A 67 -11.29 -0.91 8.47
C PRO A 67 -9.83 -1.12 8.92
N GLN A 68 -9.26 -2.32 8.81
CA GLN A 68 -7.85 -2.59 9.08
C GLN A 68 -6.87 -2.20 7.96
N MET A 69 -7.31 -1.82 6.74
CA MET A 69 -6.39 -1.31 5.71
C MET A 69 -6.05 0.18 5.83
N HIS A 70 -6.70 0.89 6.75
CA HIS A 70 -6.19 2.17 7.25
C HIS A 70 -5.52 1.95 8.60
N VAL A 71 -4.24 1.55 8.58
CA VAL A 71 -3.30 2.19 9.51
C VAL A 71 -2.90 3.52 8.88
N GLN A 72 -3.90 4.35 8.57
CA GLN A 72 -3.67 5.77 8.72
C GLN A 72 -3.42 5.92 10.21
N GLN A 73 -2.19 6.28 10.57
CA GLN A 73 -2.02 7.16 11.71
C GLN A 73 -2.75 8.45 11.36
N GLU A 74 -4.09 8.41 11.45
CA GLU A 74 -4.90 9.59 11.56
C GLU A 74 -4.45 10.18 12.89
N ASN A 75 -3.47 11.08 12.81
CA ASN A 75 -3.37 12.19 13.73
C ASN A 75 -4.65 13.01 13.51
N ASN A 76 -5.78 12.44 13.92
CA ASN A 76 -7.03 13.13 14.09
C ASN A 76 -6.79 14.07 15.24
N ASN A 77 -6.22 15.22 14.88
CA ASN A 77 -6.43 16.49 15.54
C ASN A 77 -7.91 16.89 15.35
N THR A 78 -8.83 15.99 15.65
CA THR A 78 -10.19 16.35 16.03
C THR A 78 -10.01 17.02 17.37
N VAL A 79 -10.00 18.35 17.36
CA VAL A 79 -10.27 19.14 18.56
C VAL A 79 -11.61 18.63 19.06
N ALA A 80 -11.58 17.75 20.05
CA ALA A 80 -12.76 17.20 20.69
C ALA A 80 -13.47 18.39 21.33
N ASP A 81 -14.59 18.79 20.73
CA ASP A 81 -15.41 19.94 21.15
C ASP A 81 -16.11 19.68 22.50
N GLU A 82 -15.89 18.52 23.10
CA GLU A 82 -16.36 18.19 24.45
C GLU A 82 -15.16 17.79 25.33
N VAL A 83 -14.61 18.79 26.01
CA VAL A 83 -13.70 18.56 27.13
C VAL A 83 -14.55 18.08 28.31
N ASP A 84 -14.44 16.80 28.67
CA ASP A 84 -15.11 16.23 29.84
C ASP A 84 -14.66 17.00 31.11
N PRO A 85 -15.58 17.70 31.81
CA PRO A 85 -15.25 18.52 32.97
C PRO A 85 -14.70 17.70 34.14
N GLU A 86 -15.03 16.41 34.24
CA GLU A 86 -14.55 15.54 35.31
C GLU A 86 -13.09 15.12 35.09
N LEU A 87 -12.72 14.83 33.84
CA LEU A 87 -11.34 14.60 33.43
C LEU A 87 -10.47 15.85 33.61
N LEU A 88 -11.00 17.04 33.27
CA LEU A 88 -10.31 18.31 33.50
C LEU A 88 -10.05 18.53 34.99
N ALA A 89 -11.05 18.29 35.85
CA ALA A 89 -10.90 18.43 37.30
C ALA A 89 -9.84 17.48 37.86
N LYS A 90 -9.76 16.25 37.35
CA LYS A 90 -8.77 15.26 37.75
C LYS A 90 -7.35 15.63 37.32
N VAL A 91 -7.19 16.18 36.12
CA VAL A 91 -5.89 16.70 35.64
C VAL A 91 -5.46 17.92 36.46
N LEU A 92 -6.38 18.82 36.79
CA LEU A 92 -6.14 20.00 37.63
C LEU A 92 -5.98 19.67 39.12
N ALA A 93 -6.36 18.47 39.58
CA ALA A 93 -6.07 18.01 40.93
C ALA A 93 -4.60 17.56 41.10
N ASN A 94 -3.91 17.24 40.01
CA ASN A 94 -2.50 16.87 40.05
C ASN A 94 -1.60 18.12 40.20
N PRO A 95 -0.86 18.27 41.31
CA PRO A 95 -0.05 19.47 41.58
C PRO A 95 1.08 19.68 40.57
N GLU A 96 1.64 18.61 40.00
CA GLU A 96 2.70 18.69 38.99
C GLU A 96 2.16 19.22 37.66
N MET A 97 0.99 18.72 37.23
CA MET A 97 0.31 19.19 36.02
C MET A 97 -0.10 20.66 36.13
N ARG A 98 -0.59 21.09 37.29
CA ARG A 98 -0.88 22.51 37.55
C ARG A 98 0.36 23.39 37.43
N ALA A 99 1.48 22.94 38.00
CA ALA A 99 2.74 23.69 37.95
C ALA A 99 3.23 23.85 36.50
N LEU A 100 3.15 22.78 35.70
CA LEU A 100 3.49 22.79 34.29
C LEU A 100 2.61 23.77 33.51
N LEU A 101 1.28 23.68 33.65
CA LEU A 101 0.34 24.59 32.96
C LEU A 101 0.57 26.06 33.35
N ASN A 102 0.83 26.34 34.63
CA ASN A 102 1.17 27.69 35.10
C ASN A 102 2.50 28.19 34.51
N SER A 103 3.50 27.31 34.35
CA SER A 103 4.78 27.66 33.74
C SER A 103 4.60 28.04 32.26
N LEU A 104 3.78 27.28 31.52
CA LEU A 104 3.44 27.53 30.12
C LEU A 104 2.67 28.85 29.96
N ALA A 105 1.68 29.10 30.83
CA ALA A 105 0.92 30.35 30.84
C ALA A 105 1.80 31.57 31.13
N LYS A 106 2.86 31.41 31.93
CA LYS A 106 3.82 32.47 32.23
C LYS A 106 4.78 32.75 31.06
N THR A 107 5.10 31.73 30.26
CA THR A 107 5.94 31.89 29.06
C THR A 107 5.20 32.46 27.84
N MET A 108 3.87 32.46 27.85
CA MET A 108 3.03 33.00 26.76
C MET A 108 2.59 34.46 26.97
N LYS A 109 3.04 35.11 28.05
CA LYS A 109 2.94 36.56 28.26
C LYS A 109 4.24 37.24 27.84
#